data_AF-A0A6I1K1R3-F1
#
_entry.id   AF-A0A6I1K1R3-F1
#
_cell.length_a   1.000
_cell.length_b   1.000
_cell.length_c   1.000
_cell.angle_alpha   90.00
_cell.angle_beta   90.00
_cell.angle_gamma   90.00
#
_symmetry.space_group_name_H-M   'P 1'
#
loop_
_entity.id
_entity.type
_entity.pdbx_description
1 polymer ?
#
loop_
_entity_poly.entity_id
_entity_poly.type
_entity_poly.pdbx_seq_one_letter_code
_entity_poly.pdbx_strand_id
1 'polypeptide(L)'
;MKAPAPPAAAKLEPAVYRKGETNINKRFIETKFAGFFKAVPAAPEKDMWLVWVTTTGGEYWSKRVVSISQTELVVSAAQEDGSFTDQPIPLGDVQEIHLRPQEG
;
A
#
# COMPACT_ATOMS: atom_id res chain seq x y z
N MET A 1 16.71 31.14 10.85
CA MET A 1 16.85 29.80 10.25
C MET A 1 15.47 29.32 9.86
N LYS A 2 15.16 29.19 8.56
CA LYS A 2 13.83 28.79 8.09
C LYS A 2 13.83 27.26 8.10
N ALA A 3 13.00 26.63 8.95
CA ALA A 3 12.79 25.19 8.89
C ALA A 3 12.39 24.80 7.46
N PRO A 4 12.93 23.71 6.89
CA PRO A 4 12.51 23.28 5.57
C PRO A 4 11.01 22.97 5.66
N ALA A 5 10.24 23.57 4.76
CA ALA A 5 8.82 23.28 4.63
C ALA A 5 8.66 21.75 4.51
N PRO A 6 7.67 21.13 5.18
CA PRO A 6 7.38 19.73 4.96
C PRO A 6 7.19 19.52 3.45
N PRO A 7 7.74 18.44 2.87
CA PRO A 7 7.62 18.20 1.45
C PRO A 7 6.13 18.23 1.11
N ALA A 8 5.75 19.08 0.17
CA ALA A 8 4.40 19.16 -0.37
C ALA A 8 3.95 17.72 -0.65
N ALA A 9 2.79 17.33 -0.09
CA ALA A 9 2.26 15.98 -0.22
C ALA A 9 2.30 15.58 -1.69
N ALA A 10 3.22 14.68 -2.04
CA ALA A 10 3.37 14.21 -3.40
C ALA A 10 2.02 13.60 -3.80
N LYS A 11 1.42 14.12 -4.88
CA LYS A 11 0.23 13.54 -5.46
C LYS A 11 0.55 12.07 -5.73
N LEU A 12 -0.18 11.16 -5.08
CA LEU A 12 -0.04 9.73 -5.34
C LEU A 12 -0.59 9.47 -6.74
N GLU A 13 0.30 9.22 -7.69
CA GLU A 13 -0.06 8.89 -9.05
C GLU A 13 -0.27 7.37 -9.18
N PRO A 14 -1.27 6.92 -9.96
CA PRO A 14 -1.45 5.50 -10.22
C PRO A 14 -0.18 4.87 -10.79
N ALA A 15 0.24 3.74 -10.22
CA ALA A 15 1.52 3.12 -10.55
C ALA A 15 1.48 1.61 -10.29
N VAL A 16 2.27 0.86 -11.05
CA VAL A 16 2.44 -0.58 -10.90
C VAL A 16 3.90 -0.86 -10.57
N TYR A 17 4.15 -1.51 -9.44
CA TYR A 17 5.48 -1.94 -9.01
C TYR A 17 5.54 -3.45 -9.10
N ARG A 18 6.42 -3.99 -9.96
CA ARG A 18 6.60 -5.42 -10.13
C ARG A 18 7.88 -5.92 -9.47
N LYS A 19 7.81 -7.09 -8.86
CA LYS A 19 8.95 -7.83 -8.33
C LYS A 19 9.83 -8.28 -9.49
N GLY A 20 11.03 -7.70 -9.58
CA GLY A 20 11.96 -7.87 -10.70
C GLY A 20 12.39 -6.53 -11.30
N GLU A 21 11.46 -5.59 -11.43
CA GLU A 21 11.74 -4.20 -11.82
C GLU A 21 12.03 -3.34 -10.58
N THR A 22 11.27 -3.58 -9.52
CA THR A 22 11.39 -2.90 -8.22
C THR A 22 11.71 -3.91 -7.13
N ASN A 23 12.62 -3.54 -6.22
CA ASN A 23 12.91 -4.34 -5.04
C ASN A 23 11.81 -4.14 -3.98
N ILE A 24 10.73 -4.92 -4.09
CA ILE A 24 9.60 -4.90 -3.16
C ILE A 24 10.04 -5.54 -1.84
N ASN A 25 10.44 -4.71 -0.88
CA ASN A 25 10.80 -5.12 0.47
C ASN A 25 10.17 -4.17 1.51
N LYS A 26 10.32 -4.51 2.79
CA LYS A 26 9.81 -3.71 3.91
C LYS A 26 10.16 -2.23 3.79
N ARG A 27 11.43 -1.90 3.54
CA ARG A 27 11.92 -0.51 3.43
C ARG A 27 11.25 0.23 2.27
N PHE A 28 11.12 -0.43 1.11
CA PHE A 28 10.45 0.15 -0.05
C PHE A 28 9.01 0.52 0.29
N ILE A 29 8.27 -0.40 0.92
CA ILE A 29 6.86 -0.20 1.27
C ILE A 29 6.71 0.92 2.32
N GLU A 30 7.51 0.88 3.39
CA GLU A 30 7.50 1.90 4.43
C GLU A 30 7.81 3.30 3.89
N THR A 31 8.69 3.41 2.90
CA THR A 31 9.11 4.69 2.34
C THR A 31 8.10 5.21 1.31
N LYS A 32 7.68 4.35 0.36
CA LYS A 32 6.84 4.75 -0.77
C LYS A 32 5.38 4.92 -0.37
N PHE A 33 4.91 4.09 0.57
CA PHE A 33 3.52 4.02 1.01
C PHE A 33 3.35 4.48 2.46
N ALA A 34 4.27 5.29 2.99
CA ALA A 34 4.22 5.83 4.35
C ALA A 34 2.84 6.41 4.74
N GLY A 35 2.14 7.03 3.79
CA GLY A 35 0.79 7.58 3.97
C GLY A 35 -0.26 6.53 4.33
N PHE A 36 -0.14 5.31 3.81
CA PHE A 36 -1.08 4.20 4.02
C PHE A 36 -0.90 3.50 5.38
N PHE A 37 0.15 3.81 6.14
CA PHE A 37 0.32 3.35 7.51
C PHE A 37 -0.44 4.20 8.53
N LYS A 38 -0.88 5.41 8.13
CA LYS A 38 -1.62 6.30 9.01
C LYS A 38 -3.00 5.74 9.31
N ALA A 39 -3.45 5.87 10.56
CA ALA A 39 -4.80 5.49 10.95
C ALA A 39 -5.88 6.31 10.23
N VAL A 40 -5.56 7.57 9.91
CA VAL A 40 -6.38 8.46 9.08
C VAL A 40 -5.60 8.73 7.80
N PRO A 41 -6.02 8.18 6.64
CA PRO A 41 -5.40 8.49 5.36
C PRO A 41 -5.49 9.99 5.09
N ALA A 42 -4.42 10.60 4.58
CA ALA A 42 -4.52 11.98 4.12
C ALA A 42 -5.40 12.04 2.85
N ALA A 43 -5.85 13.25 2.49
CA ALA A 43 -6.71 13.46 1.33
C ALA A 43 -6.25 12.80 0.00
N PRO A 44 -4.95 12.63 -0.32
CA PRO A 44 -4.53 11.91 -1.51
C PRO A 44 -4.68 10.38 -1.39
N GLU A 45 -4.38 9.81 -0.22
CA GLU A 45 -4.44 8.37 0.05
C GLU A 45 -5.89 7.84 0.14
N LYS A 46 -6.84 8.66 0.61
CA LYS A 46 -8.23 8.23 0.82
C LYS A 46 -8.95 7.78 -0.46
N ASP A 47 -8.52 8.33 -1.59
CA ASP A 47 -9.10 8.09 -2.92
C ASP A 47 -8.24 7.09 -3.73
N MET A 48 -7.37 6.30 -3.07
CA MET A 48 -6.48 5.34 -3.70
C MET A 48 -6.59 3.95 -3.06
N TRP A 49 -6.51 2.92 -3.90
CA TRP A 49 -6.38 1.52 -3.52
C TRP A 49 -4.92 1.07 -3.67
N LEU A 50 -4.44 0.35 -2.66
CA LEU A 50 -3.26 -0.50 -2.77
C LEU A 50 -3.73 -1.93 -3.01
N VAL A 51 -3.55 -2.41 -4.24
CA VAL A 51 -3.83 -3.79 -4.62
C VAL A 51 -2.53 -4.58 -4.54
N TRP A 52 -2.51 -5.60 -3.70
CA TRP A 52 -1.38 -6.51 -3.57
C TRP A 52 -1.66 -7.76 -4.37
N VAL A 53 -0.82 -8.03 -5.36
CA VAL A 53 -0.93 -9.24 -6.19
C VAL A 53 0.08 -10.26 -5.69
N THR A 54 -0.39 -11.45 -5.34
CA THR A 54 0.46 -12.53 -4.83
C THR A 54 0.86 -13.53 -5.92
N THR A 55 1.86 -14.35 -5.61
CA THR A 55 2.31 -15.52 -6.41
C THR A 55 1.16 -16.47 -6.78
N THR A 56 0.19 -16.63 -5.90
CA THR A 56 -0.98 -17.50 -6.10
C THR A 56 -2.05 -16.87 -7.00
N GLY A 57 -1.84 -15.64 -7.46
CA GLY A 57 -2.83 -14.88 -8.24
C GLY A 57 -3.91 -14.21 -7.40
N GLY A 58 -3.76 -14.20 -6.07
CA GLY A 58 -4.67 -13.48 -5.18
C GLY A 58 -4.45 -11.97 -5.24
N GLU A 59 -5.53 -11.20 -5.35
CA GLU A 59 -5.51 -9.74 -5.31
C GLU A 59 -6.14 -9.24 -4.00
N TYR A 60 -5.35 -8.56 -3.18
CA TYR A 60 -5.83 -7.98 -1.92
C TYR A 60 -6.01 -6.48 -2.09
N TRP A 61 -7.26 -6.02 -2.11
CA TRP A 61 -7.59 -4.60 -2.25
C TRP A 61 -7.57 -3.93 -0.88
N SER A 62 -6.60 -3.07 -0.62
CA SER A 62 -6.41 -2.47 0.70
C SER A 62 -6.40 -0.95 0.65
N LYS A 63 -6.88 -0.33 1.73
CA LYS A 63 -6.80 1.12 1.96
C LYS A 63 -5.76 1.51 3.01
N ARG A 64 -5.27 0.52 3.75
CA ARG A 64 -4.38 0.74 4.88
C ARG A 64 -3.46 -0.45 5.06
N VAL A 65 -2.21 -0.14 5.37
CA VAL A 65 -1.24 -1.12 5.90
C VAL A 65 -1.30 -1.07 7.42
N VAL A 66 -1.64 -2.19 8.05
CA VAL A 66 -1.77 -2.30 9.50
C VAL A 66 -0.40 -2.45 10.15
N SER A 67 0.41 -3.35 9.61
CA SER A 67 1.79 -3.57 10.06
C SER A 67 2.63 -4.24 8.96
N ILE A 68 3.95 -4.12 9.07
CA ILE A 68 4.88 -4.78 8.15
C ILE A 68 6.13 -5.24 8.91
N SER A 69 6.50 -6.51 8.73
CA SER A 69 7.71 -7.14 9.23
C SER A 69 8.66 -7.48 8.08
N GLN A 70 9.73 -8.25 8.34
CA GLN A 70 10.63 -8.68 7.25
C GLN A 70 10.02 -9.77 6.36
N THR A 71 9.08 -10.55 6.88
CA THR A 71 8.52 -11.74 6.21
C THR A 71 7.03 -11.61 5.93
N GLU A 72 6.33 -10.74 6.64
CA GLU A 72 4.87 -10.63 6.61
C GLU A 72 4.42 -9.18 6.57
N LEU A 73 3.38 -8.92 5.78
CA LEU A 73 2.68 -7.67 5.61
C LEU A 73 1.23 -7.88 6.03
N VAL A 74 0.71 -7.09 6.97
CA VAL A 74 -0.71 -7.13 7.35
C VAL A 74 -1.40 -5.90 6.79
N VAL A 75 -2.44 -6.12 6.00
CA VAL A 75 -3.20 -5.06 5.33
C VAL A 75 -4.67 -5.15 5.69
N SER A 76 -5.33 -4.01 5.80
CA SER A 76 -6.77 -3.95 5.95
C SER A 76 -7.38 -4.08 4.55
N ALA A 77 -7.73 -5.31 4.18
CA ALA A 77 -8.24 -5.67 2.87
C ALA A 77 -9.77 -5.61 2.83
N ALA A 78 -10.31 -4.99 1.80
CA ALA A 78 -11.73 -4.97 1.52
C ALA A 78 -12.23 -6.40 1.21
N GLN A 79 -13.38 -6.72 1.77
CA GLN A 79 -14.10 -7.97 1.56
C GLN A 79 -15.28 -7.75 0.60
N GLU A 80 -15.83 -8.83 0.05
CA GLU A 80 -16.96 -8.77 -0.87
C GLU A 80 -18.23 -8.16 -0.23
N ASP A 81 -18.38 -8.26 1.08
CA ASP A 81 -19.50 -7.66 1.83
C ASP A 81 -19.32 -6.15 2.10
N GLY A 82 -18.20 -5.56 1.66
CA GLY A 82 -17.85 -4.16 1.88
C GLY A 82 -17.19 -3.88 3.23
N SER A 83 -17.02 -4.89 4.09
CA SER A 83 -16.19 -4.79 5.29
C SER A 83 -14.70 -4.76 4.96
N PHE A 84 -13.89 -4.37 5.95
CA PHE A 84 -12.44 -4.45 5.88
C PHE A 84 -11.95 -5.41 6.95
N THR A 85 -11.12 -6.37 6.55
CA THR A 85 -10.53 -7.36 7.46
C THR A 85 -9.02 -7.33 7.33
N ASP A 86 -8.33 -7.49 8.45
CA ASP A 86 -6.87 -7.58 8.47
C ASP A 86 -6.43 -8.92 7.88
N GLN A 87 -5.68 -8.85 6.79
CA GLN A 87 -5.19 -10.02 6.05
C GLN A 87 -3.66 -10.04 6.09
N PRO A 88 -3.05 -11.09 6.67
CA PRO A 88 -1.62 -11.29 6.57
C PRO A 88 -1.25 -11.80 5.18
N ILE A 89 -0.25 -11.17 4.57
CA ILE A 89 0.30 -11.50 3.27
C ILE A 89 1.80 -11.74 3.46
N PRO A 90 2.33 -12.92 3.10
CA PRO A 90 3.77 -13.13 3.10
C PRO A 90 4.46 -12.17 2.12
N LEU A 91 5.46 -11.42 2.57
CA LEU A 91 6.23 -10.51 1.70
C LEU A 91 6.95 -11.26 0.57
N GLY A 92 7.30 -12.52 0.81
CA GLY A 92 7.84 -13.42 -0.21
C GLY A 92 6.86 -13.69 -1.36
N ASP A 93 5.56 -13.63 -1.09
CA ASP A 93 4.50 -13.89 -2.07
C ASP A 93 4.05 -12.65 -2.83
N VAL A 94 4.31 -11.44 -2.35
CA VAL A 94 3.97 -10.21 -3.08
C VAL A 94 4.79 -10.15 -4.38
N GLN A 95 4.11 -10.17 -5.52
CA GLN A 95 4.69 -10.07 -6.86
C GLN A 95 4.49 -8.68 -7.45
N GLU A 96 3.31 -8.09 -7.26
CA GLU A 96 3.02 -6.75 -7.78
C GLU A 96 2.28 -5.92 -6.74
N ILE A 97 2.51 -4.61 -6.78
CA ILE A 97 1.75 -3.62 -6.02
C ILE A 97 1.16 -2.64 -7.01
N HIS A 98 -0.17 -2.59 -7.09
CA HIS A 98 -0.87 -1.62 -7.92
C HIS A 98 -1.44 -0.52 -7.04
N LEU A 99 -0.99 0.69 -7.29
CA LEU A 99 -1.63 1.89 -6.79
C LEU A 99 -2.67 2.32 -7.84
N ARG A 100 -3.94 2.23 -7.48
CA ARG A 100 -5.06 2.56 -8.37
C ARG A 100 -5.94 3.62 -7.73
N PRO A 101 -6.54 4.55 -8.51
CA PRO A 101 -7.56 5.42 -7.95
C PRO A 101 -8.76 4.56 -7.53
N GLN A 102 -9.38 4.92 -6.42
CA GLN A 102 -10.75 4.53 -6.14
C GLN A 102 -11.60 5.28 -7.17
N GLU A 103 -11.86 4.64 -8.30
CA GLU A 103 -12.76 5.16 -9.32
C GLU A 103 -14.06 5.62 -8.63
N GLY A 104 -14.46 6.86 -8.90
CA GLY A 104 -15.58 7.55 -8.26
C GLY A 104 -16.91 7.26 -8.91
#